data_AF-A0A2V9GBQ3-F1
#
_entry.id   AF-A0A2V9GBQ3-F1
#
_cell.length_a   1.000
_cell.length_b   1.000
_cell.length_c   1.000
_cell.angle_alpha   90.00
_cell.angle_beta   90.00
_cell.angle_gamma   90.00
#
_symmetry.space_group_name_H-M   'P 1'
#
loop_
_entity.id
_entity.type
_entity.pdbx_description
1 polymer ?
#
loop_
_entity_poly.entity_id
_entity_poly.type
_entity_poly.pdbx_seq_one_letter_code
_entity_poly.pdbx_strand_id
1 'polypeptide(L)'
;MLVFFCILICLTSITPPASAIPVFARKYGTSCSTCHNNFPELNDFGWAFYKNGFKFPKDDETFVKEPPVLLGAKAQKEAFPGNAIFPGEIPGTVPVGLRYEGYAQFNSKQPLSLGVLPRVDLFAPNTFTILTAGSFGPTLSWWVDDDISVGGQNAAGGMGFAYLKANDIGHYLHLPKDTLNVRVGQFELDLPFSQAYTINPTDYDVYDEVAVAGALGTTNNPFSFSAMQRGIEFGGYPNDGNFNWSVAITNGSNNNTPCCVQSVANGPTTAQVSNGKNIFVNVFQPDRTITPRFV
;
A
#
# COMPACT_ATOMS: atom_id res chain seq x y z
N MET A 1 -28.79 -17.39 24.97
CA MET A 1 -28.63 -15.93 25.17
C MET A 1 -27.47 -15.57 26.08
N LEU A 2 -27.43 -16.06 27.33
CA LEU A 2 -26.36 -15.72 28.28
C LEU A 2 -24.94 -16.07 27.79
N VAL A 3 -24.76 -17.27 27.22
CA VAL A 3 -23.47 -17.73 26.67
C VAL A 3 -23.01 -16.87 25.49
N PHE A 4 -23.93 -16.42 24.64
CA PHE A 4 -23.63 -15.57 23.49
C PHE A 4 -23.18 -14.17 23.95
N PHE A 5 -23.82 -13.64 25.00
CA PHE A 5 -23.46 -12.36 25.60
C PHE A 5 -22.10 -12.44 26.33
N CYS A 6 -21.82 -13.55 27.03
CA CYS A 6 -20.51 -13.79 27.64
C CYS A 6 -19.40 -13.95 26.60
N ILE A 7 -19.65 -14.62 25.48
CA ILE A 7 -18.68 -14.73 24.37
C ILE A 7 -18.42 -13.36 23.74
N LEU A 8 -19.46 -12.57 23.49
CA LEU A 8 -19.33 -11.23 22.93
C LEU A 8 -18.55 -10.30 23.87
N ILE A 9 -18.86 -10.31 25.17
CA ILE A 9 -18.12 -9.53 26.18
C ILE A 9 -16.66 -10.00 26.25
N CYS A 10 -16.40 -11.31 26.23
CA CYS A 10 -15.05 -11.85 26.28
C CYS A 10 -14.25 -11.43 25.04
N LEU A 11 -14.85 -11.50 23.85
CA LEU A 11 -14.24 -11.05 22.59
C LEU A 11 -13.90 -9.56 22.61
N THR A 12 -14.79 -8.71 23.12
CA THR A 12 -14.50 -7.26 23.22
C THR A 12 -13.47 -6.93 24.31
N SER A 13 -13.42 -7.73 25.38
CA SER A 13 -12.51 -7.50 26.52
C SER A 13 -11.05 -7.88 26.22
N ILE A 14 -10.82 -8.69 25.18
CA ILE A 14 -9.48 -9.18 24.80
C ILE A 14 -8.94 -8.41 23.58
N THR A 15 -9.68 -7.45 23.01
CA THR A 15 -9.12 -6.62 21.92
C THR A 15 -8.04 -5.69 22.48
N PRO A 16 -6.75 -5.90 22.18
CA PRO A 16 -5.75 -4.89 22.51
C PRO A 16 -6.09 -3.61 21.73
N PRO A 17 -5.81 -2.42 22.28
CA PRO A 17 -5.85 -1.20 21.48
C PRO A 17 -4.99 -1.44 20.24
N ALA A 18 -5.61 -1.30 19.06
CA ALA A 18 -4.93 -1.45 17.79
C ALA A 18 -3.79 -0.42 17.75
N SER A 19 -2.57 -0.89 18.01
CA SER A 19 -1.38 -0.08 17.89
C SER A 19 -1.09 0.05 16.40
N ALA A 20 -1.66 1.09 15.80
CA ALA A 20 -1.30 1.49 14.45
C ALA A 20 0.22 1.65 14.40
N ILE A 21 0.86 1.11 13.38
CA ILE A 21 2.30 1.20 13.15
C ILE A 21 2.70 2.68 13.12
N PRO A 22 3.26 3.25 14.20
CA PRO A 22 3.30 4.70 14.33
C PRO A 22 4.65 5.21 13.85
N VAL A 23 5.09 4.81 12.65
CA VAL A 23 6.35 5.32 12.08
C VAL A 23 6.29 6.85 12.01
N PHE A 24 5.16 7.37 11.50
CA PHE A 24 4.94 8.82 11.41
C PHE A 24 4.56 9.45 12.75
N ALA A 25 3.74 8.78 13.56
CA ALA A 25 3.41 9.29 14.89
C ALA A 25 4.64 9.42 15.80
N ARG A 26 5.66 8.56 15.66
CA ARG A 26 6.98 8.72 16.29
C ARG A 26 7.73 9.93 15.74
N LYS A 27 7.89 10.03 14.41
CA LYS A 27 8.57 11.15 13.74
C LYS A 27 8.02 12.52 14.17
N TYR A 28 6.69 12.66 14.26
CA TYR A 28 6.00 13.93 14.53
C TYR A 28 5.50 14.10 15.97
N GLY A 29 5.58 13.06 16.81
CA GLY A 29 5.06 13.09 18.18
C GLY A 29 3.56 13.41 18.26
N THR A 30 2.75 12.87 17.34
CA THR A 30 1.31 13.16 17.23
C THR A 30 0.44 11.91 17.38
N SER A 31 -0.82 12.06 17.77
CA SER A 31 -1.76 10.94 17.92
C SER A 31 -2.24 10.40 16.58
N CYS A 32 -2.67 9.13 16.55
CA CYS A 32 -3.22 8.50 15.33
C CYS A 32 -4.43 9.26 14.78
N SER A 33 -5.24 9.86 15.66
CA SER A 33 -6.41 10.68 15.30
C SER A 33 -6.07 11.96 14.52
N THR A 34 -4.80 12.38 14.52
CA THR A 34 -4.34 13.49 13.66
C THR A 34 -4.48 13.13 12.19
N CYS A 35 -4.22 11.87 11.82
CA CYS A 35 -4.27 11.41 10.43
C CYS A 35 -5.48 10.52 10.11
N HIS A 36 -6.13 9.92 11.11
CA HIS A 36 -7.18 8.92 10.92
C HIS A 36 -8.52 9.34 11.53
N ASN A 37 -9.63 9.02 10.85
CA ASN A 37 -10.99 9.11 11.39
C ASN A 37 -11.32 7.86 12.22
N ASN A 38 -11.20 6.70 11.56
CA ASN A 38 -11.32 5.38 12.15
C ASN A 38 -10.19 4.53 11.57
N PHE A 39 -9.28 4.00 12.39
CA PHE A 39 -8.14 3.26 11.84
C PHE A 39 -8.63 2.05 11.02
N PRO A 40 -8.15 1.84 9.77
CA PRO A 40 -7.04 2.51 9.07
C PRO A 40 -7.43 3.70 8.15
N GLU A 41 -8.70 4.09 8.07
CA GLU A 41 -9.19 5.19 7.24
C GLU A 41 -8.48 6.52 7.53
N LEU A 42 -7.97 7.16 6.47
CA LEU A 42 -7.35 8.49 6.55
C LEU A 42 -8.40 9.60 6.49
N ASN A 43 -8.25 10.58 7.38
CA ASN A 43 -8.95 11.86 7.30
C ASN A 43 -8.30 12.77 6.24
N ASP A 44 -8.84 13.97 6.01
CA ASP A 44 -8.31 14.90 5.00
C ASP A 44 -6.84 15.27 5.22
N PHE A 45 -6.41 15.41 6.49
CA PHE A 45 -5.02 15.66 6.82
C PHE A 45 -4.13 14.45 6.48
N GLY A 46 -4.57 13.24 6.83
CA GLY A 46 -3.87 11.99 6.49
C GLY A 46 -3.70 11.81 4.99
N TRP A 47 -4.73 12.15 4.20
CA TRP A 47 -4.65 12.15 2.74
C TRP A 47 -3.66 13.18 2.22
N ALA A 48 -3.67 14.40 2.76
CA ALA A 48 -2.71 15.43 2.37
C ALA A 48 -1.26 15.01 2.72
N PHE A 49 -1.06 14.41 3.88
CA PHE A 49 0.23 13.86 4.32
C PHE A 49 0.75 12.76 3.38
N TYR A 50 -0.12 11.79 3.03
CA TYR A 50 0.20 10.73 2.08
C TYR A 50 0.56 11.28 0.69
N LYS A 51 -0.26 12.19 0.15
CA LYS A 51 -0.06 12.80 -1.17
C LYS A 51 1.23 13.62 -1.25
N ASN A 52 1.58 14.31 -0.16
CA ASN A 52 2.79 15.15 -0.02
C ASN A 52 4.05 14.35 0.35
N GLY A 53 4.07 13.03 0.14
CA GLY A 53 5.26 12.19 0.30
C GLY A 53 5.63 11.92 1.77
N PHE A 54 4.63 11.73 2.63
CA PHE A 54 4.79 11.50 4.06
C PHE A 54 5.46 12.67 4.80
N LYS A 55 5.07 13.88 4.39
CA LYS A 55 5.44 15.14 5.02
C LYS A 55 4.21 16.00 5.25
N PHE A 56 4.24 16.81 6.31
CA PHE A 56 3.19 17.79 6.55
C PHE A 56 3.17 18.79 5.39
N PRO A 57 1.99 19.13 4.84
CA PRO A 57 1.89 20.02 3.67
C PRO A 57 2.49 21.41 3.88
N LYS A 58 2.58 21.86 5.13
CA LYS A 58 3.13 23.16 5.55
C LYS A 58 4.04 22.99 6.76
N ASP A 59 5.14 23.73 6.76
CA ASP A 59 6.08 23.88 7.88
C ASP A 59 6.55 22.56 8.50
N ASP A 60 6.72 21.50 7.69
CA ASP A 60 7.08 20.14 8.13
C ASP A 60 8.27 20.14 9.12
N GLU A 61 9.33 20.89 8.79
CA GLU A 61 10.55 21.02 9.61
C GLU A 61 10.27 21.45 11.06
N THR A 62 9.19 22.20 11.30
CA THR A 62 8.81 22.68 12.66
C THR A 62 8.05 21.63 13.48
N PHE A 63 7.41 20.67 12.80
CA PHE A 63 6.60 19.63 13.42
C PHE A 63 7.38 18.34 13.65
N VAL A 64 8.48 18.11 12.94
CA VAL A 64 9.37 16.97 13.16
C VAL A 64 9.96 17.01 14.58
N LYS A 65 9.79 15.93 15.33
CA LYS A 65 10.30 15.77 16.72
C LYS A 65 11.50 14.84 16.80
N GLU A 66 11.61 13.88 15.89
CA GLU A 66 12.81 13.07 15.75
C GLU A 66 13.82 13.79 14.84
N PRO A 67 15.04 14.11 15.33
CA PRO A 67 16.02 14.83 14.52
C PRO A 67 16.41 14.00 13.29
N PRO A 68 16.27 14.52 12.07
CA PRO A 68 16.67 13.79 10.88
C PRO A 68 18.19 13.76 10.73
N VAL A 69 18.69 12.79 9.95
CA VAL A 69 20.09 12.83 9.49
C VAL A 69 20.16 13.71 8.26
N LEU A 70 20.88 14.82 8.38
CA LEU A 70 21.14 15.74 7.27
C LEU A 70 22.25 15.17 6.38
N LEU A 71 22.01 15.13 5.08
CA LEU A 71 22.96 14.60 4.08
C LEU A 71 23.93 15.66 3.55
N GLY A 72 23.61 16.93 3.76
CA GLY A 72 24.41 18.07 3.30
C GLY A 72 23.92 19.39 3.91
N ALA A 73 24.77 20.41 3.89
CA ALA A 73 24.39 21.74 4.35
C ALA A 73 23.48 22.44 3.33
N LYS A 74 22.47 23.21 3.77
CA LYS A 74 21.55 23.93 2.85
C LYS A 74 22.29 24.78 1.81
N ALA A 75 23.45 25.35 2.16
CA ALA A 75 24.32 26.14 1.29
C ALA A 75 25.06 25.34 0.19
N GLN A 76 24.95 24.02 0.18
CA GLN A 76 25.54 23.16 -0.85
C GLN A 76 24.61 22.94 -2.04
N LYS A 77 23.40 23.52 -2.02
CA LYS A 77 22.41 23.35 -3.08
C LYS A 77 22.91 23.86 -4.43
N GLU A 78 23.56 25.02 -4.46
CA GLU A 78 24.06 25.64 -5.69
C GLU A 78 25.28 24.92 -6.28
N ALA A 79 26.00 24.15 -5.46
CA ALA A 79 27.20 23.40 -5.86
C ALA A 79 26.88 21.98 -6.38
N PHE A 80 25.60 21.60 -6.43
CA PHE A 80 25.12 20.33 -6.97
C PHE A 80 24.56 20.49 -8.41
N PRO A 81 24.80 19.54 -9.33
CA PRO A 81 25.55 18.28 -9.19
C PRO A 81 27.07 18.46 -9.42
N GLY A 82 27.91 17.78 -8.61
CA GLY A 82 29.36 17.84 -8.76
C GLY A 82 30.12 17.61 -7.44
N ASN A 83 30.72 18.69 -6.90
CA ASN A 83 31.59 18.65 -5.72
C ASN A 83 30.85 18.71 -4.38
N ALA A 84 29.51 18.62 -4.38
CA ALA A 84 28.70 18.71 -3.18
C ALA A 84 27.55 17.70 -3.19
N ILE A 85 27.18 17.22 -2.01
CA ILE A 85 26.02 16.35 -1.81
C ILE A 85 24.77 17.23 -1.78
N PHE A 86 23.72 16.81 -2.49
CA PHE A 86 22.46 17.56 -2.49
C PHE A 86 21.92 17.67 -1.05
N PRO A 87 21.53 18.87 -0.58
CA PRO A 87 20.98 19.03 0.76
C PRO A 87 19.64 18.31 0.85
N GLY A 88 19.67 17.17 1.51
CA GLY A 88 18.52 16.32 1.80
C GLY A 88 18.58 15.83 3.23
N GLU A 89 17.53 15.12 3.61
CA GLU A 89 17.40 14.52 4.92
C GLU A 89 16.86 13.10 4.78
N ILE A 90 17.24 12.25 5.72
CA ILE A 90 16.61 10.95 5.93
C ILE A 90 16.10 10.87 7.37
N PRO A 91 15.10 10.02 7.65
CA PRO A 91 14.65 9.75 9.01
C PRO A 91 15.83 9.40 9.93
N GLY A 92 15.86 9.99 11.13
CA GLY A 92 16.91 9.74 12.11
C GLY A 92 16.84 8.36 12.76
N THR A 93 15.65 7.78 12.76
CA THR A 93 15.39 6.40 13.19
C THR A 93 15.03 5.54 11.99
N VAL A 94 15.21 4.22 12.11
CA VAL A 94 14.78 3.27 11.08
C VAL A 94 13.24 3.29 11.05
N PRO A 95 12.60 3.77 9.96
CA PRO A 95 11.17 4.02 9.90
C PRO A 95 10.38 2.74 9.61
N VAL A 96 10.56 1.72 10.46
CA VAL A 96 9.96 0.39 10.29
C VAL A 96 8.82 0.18 11.28
N GLY A 97 7.79 -0.50 10.80
CA GLY A 97 6.73 -1.13 11.58
C GLY A 97 6.63 -2.60 11.26
N LEU A 98 6.13 -3.35 12.23
CA LEU A 98 5.97 -4.79 12.14
C LEU A 98 4.51 -5.11 12.44
N ARG A 99 3.86 -5.87 11.57
CA ARG A 99 2.50 -6.41 11.78
C ARG A 99 2.61 -7.92 11.83
N TYR A 100 1.90 -8.54 12.77
CA TYR A 100 1.72 -9.98 12.78
C TYR A 100 0.24 -10.28 12.69
N GLU A 101 -0.09 -11.24 11.83
CA GLU A 101 -1.43 -11.76 11.64
C GLU A 101 -1.45 -13.25 11.94
N GLY A 102 -2.51 -13.66 12.62
CA GLY A 102 -2.79 -15.06 12.90
C GLY A 102 -4.28 -15.25 13.14
N TYR A 103 -4.73 -16.48 13.00
CA TYR A 103 -6.15 -16.82 13.09
C TYR A 103 -6.39 -17.88 14.16
N ALA A 104 -7.54 -17.81 14.80
CA ALA A 104 -8.13 -18.95 15.46
C ALA A 104 -9.03 -19.67 14.44
N GLN A 105 -8.73 -20.93 14.15
CA GLN A 105 -9.45 -21.73 13.16
C GLN A 105 -10.29 -22.81 13.86
N PHE A 106 -11.56 -22.91 13.44
CA PHE A 106 -12.44 -24.00 13.82
C PHE A 106 -12.80 -24.83 12.59
N ASN A 107 -12.21 -26.00 12.48
CA ASN A 107 -12.39 -26.89 11.35
C ASN A 107 -13.56 -27.85 11.57
N SER A 108 -14.27 -28.16 10.49
CA SER A 108 -15.24 -29.27 10.50
C SER A 108 -14.52 -30.60 10.71
N LYS A 109 -15.22 -31.60 11.27
CA LYS A 109 -14.65 -32.95 11.43
C LYS A 109 -14.29 -33.51 10.05
N GLN A 110 -13.01 -33.70 9.80
CA GLN A 110 -12.53 -34.36 8.58
C GLN A 110 -12.44 -35.87 8.80
N PRO A 111 -12.79 -36.70 7.80
CA PRO A 111 -12.53 -38.13 7.83
C PRO A 111 -11.03 -38.40 8.02
N LEU A 112 -10.68 -39.41 8.82
CA LEU A 112 -9.28 -39.76 9.12
C LEU A 112 -8.43 -40.04 7.86
N SER A 113 -9.10 -40.40 6.75
CA SER A 113 -8.48 -40.67 5.45
C SER A 113 -7.96 -39.44 4.71
N LEU A 114 -8.38 -38.22 5.08
CA LEU A 114 -7.91 -36.95 4.48
C LEU A 114 -6.82 -36.26 5.30
N GLY A 115 -6.34 -36.91 6.37
CA GLY A 115 -5.34 -36.37 7.30
C GLY A 115 -5.93 -35.91 8.63
N VAL A 116 -5.07 -35.72 9.63
CA VAL A 116 -5.44 -35.23 10.96
C VAL A 116 -5.13 -33.73 11.02
N LEU A 117 -6.11 -32.90 10.67
CA LEU A 117 -6.07 -31.49 11.02
C LEU A 117 -6.73 -31.30 12.40
N PRO A 118 -6.11 -30.54 13.32
CA PRO A 118 -6.75 -30.22 14.59
C PRO A 118 -8.07 -29.50 14.33
N ARG A 119 -9.12 -29.94 15.05
CA ARG A 119 -10.47 -29.35 14.93
C ARG A 119 -10.48 -27.89 15.37
N VAL A 120 -9.60 -27.55 16.32
CA VAL A 120 -9.43 -26.19 16.81
C VAL A 120 -7.94 -25.91 16.80
N ASP A 121 -7.55 -24.86 16.08
CA ASP A 121 -6.24 -24.25 16.19
C ASP A 121 -6.45 -22.83 16.72
N LEU A 122 -5.93 -22.54 17.91
CA LEU A 122 -6.11 -21.23 18.55
C LEU A 122 -5.03 -20.23 18.15
N PHE A 123 -4.02 -20.66 17.39
CA PHE A 123 -2.91 -19.82 17.00
C PHE A 123 -2.28 -20.32 15.68
N ALA A 124 -3.06 -20.29 14.61
CA ALA A 124 -2.55 -20.54 13.27
C ALA A 124 -1.80 -19.28 12.78
N PRO A 125 -0.46 -19.32 12.61
CA PRO A 125 0.29 -18.18 12.10
C PRO A 125 -0.06 -17.93 10.62
N ASN A 126 -0.23 -16.66 10.25
CA ASN A 126 -0.49 -16.28 8.86
C ASN A 126 0.71 -15.56 8.25
N THR A 127 0.85 -14.28 8.61
CA THR A 127 1.76 -13.36 7.94
C THR A 127 2.44 -12.46 8.95
N PHE A 128 3.72 -12.22 8.71
CA PHE A 128 4.48 -11.19 9.38
C PHE A 128 4.85 -10.12 8.35
N THR A 129 4.28 -8.92 8.47
CA THR A 129 4.47 -7.84 7.52
C THR A 129 5.49 -6.84 8.04
N ILE A 130 6.43 -6.44 7.18
CA ILE A 130 7.33 -5.32 7.42
C ILE A 130 6.82 -4.11 6.65
N LEU A 131 6.50 -3.04 7.36
CA LEU A 131 6.11 -1.76 6.78
C LEU A 131 7.24 -0.74 6.92
N THR A 132 7.61 -0.05 5.86
CA THR A 132 8.48 1.12 5.94
C THR A 132 8.08 2.18 4.92
N ALA A 133 8.05 3.43 5.37
CA ALA A 133 7.69 4.55 4.52
C ALA A 133 8.34 5.83 5.04
N GLY A 134 8.62 6.75 4.12
CA GLY A 134 9.28 8.00 4.45
C GLY A 134 9.68 8.81 3.22
N SER A 135 10.54 9.80 3.46
CA SER A 135 11.02 10.70 2.43
C SER A 135 12.52 10.94 2.51
N PHE A 136 13.12 11.12 1.34
CA PHE A 136 14.50 11.50 1.12
C PHE A 136 14.52 12.91 0.54
N GLY A 137 14.99 13.86 1.35
CA GLY A 137 14.98 15.26 0.96
C GLY A 137 13.56 15.79 0.66
N PRO A 138 13.41 16.79 -0.22
CA PRO A 138 12.13 17.46 -0.42
C PRO A 138 11.17 16.75 -1.39
N THR A 139 11.69 15.96 -2.34
CA THR A 139 10.89 15.48 -3.48
C THR A 139 10.79 13.95 -3.55
N LEU A 140 11.72 13.18 -2.99
CA LEU A 140 11.66 11.72 -3.10
C LEU A 140 10.98 11.11 -1.87
N SER A 141 10.01 10.23 -2.08
CA SER A 141 9.41 9.40 -1.02
C SER A 141 9.39 7.93 -1.40
N TRP A 142 9.23 7.08 -0.39
CA TRP A 142 9.10 5.63 -0.59
C TRP A 142 8.01 5.06 0.30
N TRP A 143 7.55 3.89 -0.11
CA TRP A 143 6.67 3.04 0.66
C TRP A 143 6.99 1.59 0.34
N VAL A 144 7.05 0.75 1.37
CA VAL A 144 7.30 -0.69 1.28
C VAL A 144 6.42 -1.40 2.29
N ASP A 145 5.78 -2.47 1.83
CA ASP A 145 5.10 -3.50 2.60
C ASP A 145 5.50 -4.84 2.00
N ASP A 146 6.08 -5.67 2.85
CA ASP A 146 6.57 -6.98 2.51
C ASP A 146 6.01 -8.00 3.48
N ASP A 147 5.29 -8.98 2.94
CA ASP A 147 4.65 -10.04 3.68
C ASP A 147 5.58 -11.25 3.75
N ILE A 148 6.06 -11.54 4.96
CA ILE A 148 6.81 -12.74 5.26
C ILE A 148 5.81 -13.79 5.72
N SER A 149 5.61 -14.81 4.88
CA SER A 149 4.75 -15.93 5.26
C SER A 149 5.38 -16.73 6.41
N VAL A 150 4.60 -16.94 7.46
CA VAL A 150 5.02 -17.66 8.68
C VAL A 150 4.24 -18.97 8.87
N GLY A 151 3.47 -19.38 7.85
CA GLY A 151 2.62 -20.58 7.84
C GLY A 151 3.34 -21.94 7.74
N GLY A 152 4.68 -21.99 7.84
CA GLY A 152 5.45 -23.24 7.88
C GLY A 152 6.22 -23.58 6.59
N GLN A 153 6.58 -24.86 6.42
CA GLN A 153 7.40 -25.32 5.28
C GLN A 153 6.67 -25.07 3.94
N ASN A 154 7.34 -24.36 3.03
CA ASN A 154 6.86 -23.92 1.70
C ASN A 154 5.92 -22.70 1.69
N ALA A 155 5.80 -21.97 2.79
CA ALA A 155 5.07 -20.71 2.78
C ALA A 155 5.90 -19.65 2.03
N ALA A 156 5.46 -19.25 0.84
CA ALA A 156 6.12 -18.23 0.05
C ALA A 156 5.71 -16.84 0.57
N GLY A 157 6.68 -16.07 1.07
CA GLY A 157 6.49 -14.63 1.26
C GLY A 157 6.38 -13.92 -0.09
N GLY A 158 5.67 -12.80 -0.12
CA GLY A 158 5.47 -12.00 -1.31
C GLY A 158 5.62 -10.53 -1.00
N MET A 159 6.32 -9.81 -1.88
CA MET A 159 6.31 -8.34 -1.84
C MET A 159 4.89 -7.88 -2.15
N GLY A 160 4.23 -7.21 -1.20
CA GLY A 160 2.89 -6.66 -1.36
C GLY A 160 2.94 -5.42 -2.23
N PHE A 161 3.57 -4.36 -1.73
CA PHE A 161 3.70 -3.10 -2.47
C PHE A 161 4.98 -2.37 -2.07
N ALA A 162 5.75 -1.95 -3.08
CA ALA A 162 7.00 -1.25 -2.89
C ALA A 162 7.22 -0.25 -4.02
N TYR A 163 7.26 1.04 -3.71
CA TYR A 163 7.51 2.07 -4.72
C TYR A 163 8.40 3.20 -4.22
N LEU A 164 9.08 3.84 -5.17
CA LEU A 164 9.66 5.16 -5.02
C LEU A 164 8.78 6.17 -5.74
N LYS A 165 8.60 7.35 -5.17
CA LYS A 165 7.80 8.43 -5.73
C LYS A 165 8.59 9.74 -5.73
N ALA A 166 8.76 10.32 -6.90
CA ALA A 166 9.19 11.69 -7.08
C ALA A 166 7.94 12.60 -7.02
N ASN A 167 7.82 13.32 -5.91
CA ASN A 167 6.73 14.23 -5.59
C ASN A 167 7.00 15.61 -6.19
N ASP A 168 5.93 16.26 -6.63
CA ASP A 168 5.90 17.64 -7.12
C ASP A 168 6.92 17.95 -8.23
N ILE A 169 7.33 16.99 -9.08
CA ILE A 169 8.33 17.24 -10.13
C ILE A 169 7.88 18.26 -11.19
N GLY A 170 6.58 18.56 -11.24
CA GLY A 170 6.02 19.59 -12.11
C GLY A 170 6.58 20.99 -11.86
N HIS A 171 7.11 21.27 -10.66
CA HIS A 171 7.68 22.59 -10.35
C HIS A 171 8.89 22.94 -11.25
N TYR A 172 9.66 21.95 -11.70
CA TYR A 172 10.76 22.16 -12.67
C TYR A 172 10.25 22.61 -14.05
N LEU A 173 8.98 22.35 -14.34
CA LEU A 173 8.28 22.77 -15.55
C LEU A 173 7.41 24.01 -15.33
N HIS A 174 7.55 24.68 -14.18
CA HIS A 174 6.72 25.82 -13.75
C HIS A 174 5.22 25.49 -13.66
N LEU A 175 4.88 24.21 -13.42
CA LEU A 175 3.50 23.81 -13.13
C LEU A 175 3.14 24.17 -11.68
N PRO A 176 1.85 24.37 -11.38
CA PRO A 176 1.39 24.51 -10.01
C PRO A 176 1.81 23.32 -9.14
N LYS A 177 1.93 23.56 -7.83
CA LYS A 177 2.30 22.53 -6.85
C LYS A 177 1.41 21.29 -6.98
N ASP A 178 2.00 20.11 -6.82
CA ASP A 178 1.37 18.79 -6.80
C ASP A 178 0.71 18.39 -8.13
N THR A 179 0.90 19.15 -9.21
CA THR A 179 0.31 18.88 -10.54
C THR A 179 0.89 17.63 -11.20
N LEU A 180 2.16 17.31 -10.92
CA LEU A 180 2.85 16.16 -11.51
C LEU A 180 3.76 15.49 -10.49
N ASN A 181 3.54 14.20 -10.31
CA ASN A 181 4.29 13.25 -9.52
C ASN A 181 4.55 12.02 -10.38
N VAL A 182 5.63 11.29 -10.07
CA VAL A 182 5.94 10.03 -10.73
C VAL A 182 6.26 8.98 -9.67
N ARG A 183 5.57 7.84 -9.68
CA ARG A 183 5.95 6.68 -8.88
C ARG A 183 6.36 5.51 -9.75
N VAL A 184 7.35 4.75 -9.27
CA VAL A 184 7.91 3.57 -9.94
C VAL A 184 8.04 2.46 -8.92
N GLY A 185 7.60 1.26 -9.28
CA GLY A 185 7.69 0.09 -8.41
C GLY A 185 6.50 -0.85 -8.60
N GLN A 186 6.13 -1.51 -7.52
CA GLN A 186 4.93 -2.33 -7.39
C GLN A 186 3.90 -1.58 -6.52
N PHE A 187 2.74 -1.29 -7.07
CA PHE A 187 1.74 -0.44 -6.42
C PHE A 187 0.31 -0.83 -6.78
N GLU A 188 -0.62 -0.51 -5.90
CA GLU A 188 -2.04 -0.48 -6.23
C GLU A 188 -2.30 0.66 -7.23
N LEU A 189 -3.09 0.38 -8.27
CA LEU A 189 -3.57 1.42 -9.18
C LEU A 189 -4.33 2.50 -8.41
N ASP A 190 -4.36 3.72 -8.93
CA ASP A 190 -5.16 4.81 -8.36
C ASP A 190 -6.67 4.56 -8.60
N LEU A 191 -7.24 3.68 -7.78
CA LEU A 191 -8.63 3.24 -7.83
C LEU A 191 -9.53 4.20 -7.02
N PRO A 192 -10.84 4.29 -7.34
CA PRO A 192 -11.77 5.11 -6.58
C PRO A 192 -11.86 4.75 -5.09
N PHE A 193 -11.67 3.47 -4.77
CA PHE A 193 -11.51 2.95 -3.41
C PHE A 193 -10.41 1.89 -3.41
N SER A 194 -9.56 1.94 -2.39
CA SER A 194 -8.44 1.02 -2.20
C SER A 194 -8.92 -0.26 -1.51
N GLN A 195 -8.38 -1.40 -1.96
CA GLN A 195 -8.48 -2.66 -1.23
C GLN A 195 -7.20 -2.96 -0.43
N ALA A 196 -6.07 -2.34 -0.78
CA ALA A 196 -4.84 -2.48 0.00
C ALA A 196 -4.90 -1.77 1.37
N TYR A 197 -5.75 -0.74 1.48
CA TYR A 197 -5.83 0.15 2.65
C TYR A 197 -7.23 0.16 3.27
N THR A 198 -7.92 -1.00 3.29
CA THR A 198 -9.26 -1.16 3.85
C THR A 198 -9.25 -1.91 5.19
N ILE A 199 -10.30 -1.72 6.00
CA ILE A 199 -10.56 -2.53 7.20
C ILE A 199 -11.20 -3.88 6.86
N ASN A 200 -11.73 -4.02 5.65
CA ASN A 200 -12.40 -5.24 5.23
C ASN A 200 -11.37 -6.36 5.04
N PRO A 201 -11.60 -7.55 5.62
CA PRO A 201 -10.70 -8.69 5.47
C PRO A 201 -10.84 -9.39 4.10
N THR A 202 -11.75 -8.92 3.25
CA THR A 202 -12.04 -9.48 1.93
C THR A 202 -11.87 -8.42 0.87
N ASP A 203 -11.26 -8.80 -0.25
CA ASP A 203 -11.14 -7.98 -1.43
C ASP A 203 -12.51 -7.67 -2.05
N TYR A 204 -12.55 -6.72 -2.98
CA TYR A 204 -13.75 -6.44 -3.75
C TYR A 204 -13.81 -7.35 -4.97
N ASP A 205 -14.77 -8.28 -5.03
CA ASP A 205 -14.93 -9.22 -6.14
C ASP A 205 -14.85 -8.55 -7.53
N VAL A 206 -15.43 -7.36 -7.67
CA VAL A 206 -15.42 -6.60 -8.94
C VAL A 206 -14.01 -6.23 -9.43
N TYR A 207 -13.03 -6.13 -8.53
CA TYR A 207 -11.64 -5.84 -8.87
C TYR A 207 -10.87 -7.07 -9.34
N ASP A 208 -11.35 -8.28 -9.02
CA ASP A 208 -10.78 -9.55 -9.46
C ASP A 208 -11.25 -9.98 -10.86
N GLU A 209 -12.25 -9.30 -11.42
CA GLU A 209 -12.79 -9.61 -12.74
C GLU A 209 -11.73 -9.40 -13.83
N VAL A 210 -11.45 -10.47 -14.59
CA VAL A 210 -10.53 -10.47 -15.73
C VAL A 210 -11.27 -10.73 -17.03
N ALA A 211 -10.77 -10.17 -18.14
CA ALA A 211 -11.35 -10.42 -19.45
C ALA A 211 -11.29 -11.91 -19.84
N VAL A 212 -12.45 -12.49 -20.18
CA VAL A 212 -12.62 -13.89 -20.61
C VAL A 212 -12.73 -13.98 -22.14
N ALA A 213 -11.93 -14.84 -22.75
CA ALA A 213 -11.90 -15.14 -24.18
C ALA A 213 -12.74 -16.39 -24.55
N GLY A 214 -13.95 -16.49 -24.00
CA GLY A 214 -14.89 -17.59 -24.28
C GLY A 214 -14.30 -18.98 -24.01
N ALA A 215 -14.38 -19.88 -24.99
CA ALA A 215 -13.86 -21.26 -24.87
C ALA A 215 -12.32 -21.35 -24.70
N LEU A 216 -11.59 -20.25 -24.88
CA LEU A 216 -10.14 -20.16 -24.72
C LEU A 216 -9.68 -19.82 -23.29
N GLY A 217 -10.61 -19.60 -22.35
CA GLY A 217 -10.29 -19.21 -20.97
C GLY A 217 -10.07 -17.70 -20.84
N THR A 218 -9.03 -17.25 -20.12
CA THR A 218 -8.70 -15.82 -20.00
C THR A 218 -7.96 -15.31 -21.23
N THR A 219 -7.98 -13.99 -21.46
CA THR A 219 -7.13 -13.38 -22.50
C THR A 219 -5.65 -13.64 -22.26
N ASN A 220 -4.80 -13.60 -23.29
CA ASN A 220 -3.35 -13.80 -23.18
C ASN A 220 -2.61 -12.77 -22.30
N ASN A 221 -3.31 -11.75 -21.77
CA ASN A 221 -2.80 -10.74 -20.85
C ASN A 221 -3.89 -10.38 -19.83
N PRO A 222 -4.19 -11.28 -18.87
CA PRO A 222 -5.25 -11.06 -17.90
C PRO A 222 -4.91 -9.86 -16.99
N PHE A 223 -5.81 -8.89 -16.91
CA PHE A 223 -5.63 -7.70 -16.09
C PHE A 223 -6.76 -7.61 -15.08
N SER A 224 -6.42 -7.58 -13.79
CA SER A 224 -7.35 -7.32 -12.68
C SER A 224 -6.94 -6.03 -11.98
N PHE A 225 -7.92 -5.30 -11.44
CA PHE A 225 -7.67 -4.10 -10.63
C PHE A 225 -7.15 -4.45 -9.23
N SER A 226 -7.47 -5.65 -8.76
CA SER A 226 -7.08 -6.15 -7.45
C SER A 226 -5.57 -6.40 -7.33
N ALA A 227 -4.93 -6.73 -8.45
CA ALA A 227 -3.52 -7.06 -8.47
C ALA A 227 -2.64 -5.83 -8.28
N MET A 228 -1.63 -5.96 -7.41
CA MET A 228 -0.54 -4.99 -7.29
C MET A 228 0.26 -4.98 -8.60
N GLN A 229 0.32 -3.80 -9.23
CA GLN A 229 0.89 -3.64 -10.57
C GLN A 229 2.35 -3.21 -10.50
N ARG A 230 3.19 -3.81 -11.34
CA ARG A 230 4.58 -3.37 -11.53
C ARG A 230 4.65 -2.40 -12.71
N GLY A 231 5.13 -1.20 -12.49
CA GLY A 231 5.20 -0.20 -13.56
C GLY A 231 5.67 1.18 -13.12
N ILE A 232 5.23 2.16 -13.91
CA ILE A 232 5.42 3.59 -13.68
C ILE A 232 4.05 4.24 -13.71
N GLU A 233 3.76 5.12 -12.78
CA GLU A 233 2.56 5.95 -12.79
C GLU A 233 2.93 7.43 -12.72
N PHE A 234 2.32 8.20 -13.60
CA PHE A 234 2.31 9.66 -13.59
C PHE A 234 0.98 10.11 -13.02
N GLY A 235 0.98 11.09 -12.13
CA GLY A 235 -0.28 11.60 -11.59
C GLY A 235 -0.14 12.89 -10.83
N GLY A 236 -1.26 13.54 -10.54
CA GLY A 236 -1.28 14.84 -9.91
C GLY A 236 -2.52 15.07 -9.07
N TYR A 237 -2.37 15.95 -8.09
CA TYR A 237 -3.42 16.37 -7.16
C TYR A 237 -3.52 17.91 -7.10
N PRO A 238 -3.63 18.62 -8.25
CA PRO A 238 -3.67 20.08 -8.25
C PRO A 238 -4.86 20.63 -7.44
N ASN A 239 -4.74 21.90 -7.04
CA ASN A 239 -5.75 22.61 -6.26
C ASN A 239 -6.07 21.89 -4.92
N ASP A 240 -5.02 21.57 -4.16
CA ASP A 240 -5.10 20.90 -2.86
C ASP A 240 -5.89 19.56 -2.91
N GLY A 241 -5.77 18.84 -4.03
CA GLY A 241 -6.42 17.55 -4.24
C GLY A 241 -7.91 17.62 -4.59
N ASN A 242 -8.43 18.78 -5.01
CA ASN A 242 -9.80 18.90 -5.56
C ASN A 242 -9.96 18.22 -6.92
N PHE A 243 -8.85 17.95 -7.60
CA PHE A 243 -8.81 17.21 -8.84
C PHE A 243 -7.63 16.25 -8.77
N ASN A 244 -7.87 14.99 -9.09
CA ASN A 244 -6.85 13.95 -9.13
C ASN A 244 -6.84 13.35 -10.54
N TRP A 245 -5.65 13.06 -11.04
CA TRP A 245 -5.49 12.33 -12.28
C TRP A 245 -4.29 11.39 -12.17
N SER A 246 -4.35 10.28 -12.88
CA SER A 246 -3.23 9.36 -13.00
C SER A 246 -3.26 8.60 -14.32
N VAL A 247 -2.06 8.27 -14.79
CA VAL A 247 -1.79 7.40 -15.94
C VAL A 247 -0.71 6.42 -15.52
N ALA A 248 -1.09 5.15 -15.40
CA ALA A 248 -0.18 4.07 -15.07
C ALA A 248 0.14 3.22 -16.30
N ILE A 249 1.43 2.96 -16.51
CA ILE A 249 1.94 2.03 -17.53
C ILE A 249 2.51 0.83 -16.78
N THR A 250 1.85 -0.32 -16.89
CA THR A 250 2.18 -1.51 -16.09
C THR A 250 2.59 -2.68 -16.98
N ASN A 251 3.36 -3.60 -16.43
CA ASN A 251 3.75 -4.82 -17.12
C ASN A 251 2.52 -5.70 -17.38
N GLY A 252 2.45 -6.28 -18.59
CA GLY A 252 1.53 -7.36 -18.88
C GLY A 252 1.83 -8.60 -18.03
N SER A 253 0.78 -9.36 -17.72
CA SER A 253 0.78 -10.55 -16.85
C SER A 253 0.98 -11.87 -17.63
N ASN A 254 1.32 -11.77 -18.91
CA ASN A 254 1.35 -12.86 -19.89
C ASN A 254 2.37 -14.00 -19.64
N ASN A 255 3.19 -13.93 -18.60
CA ASN A 255 4.08 -15.03 -18.22
C ASN A 255 4.17 -15.30 -16.72
N ASN A 256 3.58 -14.46 -15.87
CA ASN A 256 3.56 -14.65 -14.43
C ASN A 256 2.25 -14.08 -13.91
N THR A 257 1.52 -14.92 -13.20
CA THR A 257 0.38 -14.55 -12.38
C THR A 257 0.74 -13.28 -11.60
N PRO A 258 -0.08 -12.20 -11.65
CA PRO A 258 0.13 -11.05 -10.78
C PRO A 258 0.21 -11.57 -9.33
N CYS A 259 1.17 -11.05 -8.55
CA CYS A 259 1.47 -11.56 -7.22
C CYS A 259 0.30 -11.29 -6.26
N CYS A 260 -0.66 -12.22 -6.26
CA CYS A 260 -1.78 -12.41 -5.33
C CYS A 260 -2.85 -13.33 -5.93
N VAL A 261 -2.85 -13.61 -7.24
CA VAL A 261 -3.79 -14.58 -7.83
C VAL A 261 -3.19 -15.97 -7.74
N GLN A 262 -3.93 -16.87 -7.09
CA GLN A 262 -3.57 -18.27 -6.92
C GLN A 262 -3.25 -18.91 -8.29
N SER A 263 -2.14 -19.65 -8.32
CA SER A 263 -1.60 -20.38 -9.46
C SER A 263 -2.67 -21.04 -10.35
N VAL A 264 -3.03 -20.40 -11.46
CA VAL A 264 -3.54 -21.11 -12.63
C VAL A 264 -2.34 -21.78 -13.29
N ALA A 265 -2.25 -23.10 -13.14
CA ALA A 265 -1.24 -23.91 -13.81
C ALA A 265 -1.42 -23.75 -15.33
N ASN A 266 -0.63 -22.88 -15.95
CA ASN A 266 -0.46 -22.91 -17.39
C ASN A 266 0.20 -24.24 -17.73
N GLY A 267 -0.48 -25.05 -18.53
CA GLY A 267 0.01 -26.34 -19.01
C GLY A 267 1.40 -26.22 -19.66
N PRO A 268 2.12 -27.35 -19.79
CA PRO A 268 3.45 -27.32 -20.35
C PRO A 268 3.36 -26.85 -21.80
N THR A 269 4.33 -26.04 -22.22
CA THR A 269 4.59 -25.58 -23.59
C THR A 269 3.74 -24.42 -24.13
N THR A 270 4.03 -23.20 -23.67
CA THR A 270 4.52 -22.10 -24.53
C THR A 270 4.77 -20.87 -23.66
N ALA A 271 6.02 -20.49 -23.46
CA ALA A 271 6.35 -19.14 -23.00
C ALA A 271 5.87 -18.16 -24.09
N GLN A 272 4.72 -17.54 -23.90
CA GLN A 272 4.25 -16.46 -24.78
C GLN A 272 5.08 -15.24 -24.44
N VAL A 273 6.23 -15.09 -25.10
CA VAL A 273 7.12 -13.92 -25.02
C VAL A 273 6.42 -12.71 -25.64
N SER A 274 5.44 -12.15 -24.93
CA SER A 274 4.85 -10.86 -25.26
C SER A 274 5.35 -9.85 -24.23
N ASN A 275 5.88 -8.70 -24.66
CA ASN A 275 6.28 -7.61 -23.77
C ASN A 275 5.11 -6.63 -23.55
N GLY A 276 3.88 -7.15 -23.53
CA GLY A 276 2.65 -6.36 -23.38
C GLY A 276 2.75 -5.35 -22.23
N LYS A 277 2.13 -4.19 -22.44
CA LYS A 277 1.98 -3.14 -21.43
C LYS A 277 0.50 -2.84 -21.30
N ASN A 278 0.06 -2.65 -20.06
CA ASN A 278 -1.27 -2.13 -19.78
C ASN A 278 -1.17 -0.62 -19.56
N ILE A 279 -2.21 0.10 -19.95
CA ILE A 279 -2.35 1.53 -19.66
C ILE A 279 -3.64 1.70 -18.87
N PHE A 280 -3.51 2.21 -17.65
CA PHE A 280 -4.64 2.60 -16.82
C PHE A 280 -4.69 4.12 -16.72
N VAL A 281 -5.88 4.68 -16.85
CA VAL A 281 -6.12 6.13 -16.75
C VAL A 281 -7.24 6.36 -15.76
N ASN A 282 -6.99 7.19 -14.76
CA ASN A 282 -8.00 7.67 -13.84
C ASN A 282 -8.04 9.19 -13.84
N VAL A 283 -9.24 9.75 -13.81
CA VAL A 283 -9.49 11.17 -13.63
C VAL A 283 -10.67 11.29 -12.68
N PHE A 284 -10.43 11.89 -11.53
CA PHE A 284 -11.39 11.92 -10.44
C PHE A 284 -11.43 13.28 -9.78
N GLN A 285 -12.63 13.81 -9.59
CA GLN A 285 -12.88 15.01 -8.81
C GLN A 285 -13.52 14.59 -7.49
N PRO A 286 -12.79 14.57 -6.35
CA PRO A 286 -13.40 14.27 -5.06
C PRO A 286 -14.47 15.31 -4.73
N ASP A 287 -15.71 14.88 -4.61
CA ASP A 287 -16.79 15.70 -4.08
C ASP A 287 -16.57 15.89 -2.57
N ARG A 288 -16.28 17.11 -2.13
CA ARG A 288 -16.14 17.45 -0.71
C ARG A 288 -17.48 17.63 0.02
N THR A 289 -18.61 17.59 -0.70
CA THR A 289 -19.96 17.89 -0.20
C THR A 289 -20.88 16.68 -0.11
N ILE A 290 -20.61 15.60 -0.85
CA ILE A 290 -21.39 14.36 -0.81
C ILE A 290 -20.45 13.20 -0.53
N THR A 291 -20.18 12.93 0.74
CA THR A 291 -20.22 11.58 1.34
C THR A 291 -19.70 11.61 2.79
N PRO A 292 -20.37 10.95 3.75
CA PRO A 292 -19.62 10.30 4.82
C PRO A 292 -18.67 9.37 4.10
N ARG A 293 -17.36 9.51 4.31
CA ARG A 293 -16.42 8.45 3.93
C ARG A 293 -16.87 7.20 4.69
N PHE A 294 -17.68 6.38 4.04
CA PHE A 294 -18.10 5.10 4.58
C PHE A 294 -16.89 4.19 4.45
N VAL A 295 -16.27 3.93 5.59
CA VAL A 295 -15.54 2.70 5.88
C VAL A 295 -16.28 2.05 7.04
#